data_AF-A0A3B7MM10-F1
#
_entry.id   AF-A0A3B7MM10-F1
#
_cell.length_a   1.000
_cell.length_b   1.000
_cell.length_c   1.000
_cell.angle_alpha   90.00
_cell.angle_beta   90.00
_cell.angle_gamma   90.00
#
_symmetry.space_group_name_H-M   'P 1'
#
loop_
_entity.id
_entity.type
_entity.pdbx_description
1 polymer ?
#
loop_
_entity_poly.entity_id
_entity_poly.type
_entity_poly.pdbx_seq_one_letter_code
_entity_poly.pdbx_strand_id
1 'polypeptide(L)'
;MRKTVLPILLLLSFYSTPLLARQRSQTSKPSPAAKPPVKDIGKKYPSLLWEITGNGLKKPSYLFGTMHVSDKLAFHLGDTFYNAIKSAEVVALETNPETWQDDYSKSAFFGAKGKGAGNNLGRGNWQSATDNMRITTFAIDSYEDAIKAALSVEPSMINGMLYRTDGARTADFEEDTFLDMYIFQVGKKLGKRLSGVENFEESEKLVMEAYKDMIRDQNRKKKSYDMEGTMTNPKKVEEAYRRGDLDMLDSLEAMTVLSDAFQEKFLYKRNEIQANSIDSIIKKQSLFVGVGAAHLPGTRGVIEMLRQKGYTLRPVMMDGRNSTQKESIAKIRMPHTYTTQSPTDGFYKVSIPGRKFYQFTDWSGMDVVQYADLVNGAYYMVTRIKTNSLALGHSAETVSRKVDSLLYENVPGKIIKKTAIMKNGYKGYDIVNRTRRGITNGIIFSLPLLNSFCSK
;
A
#
# COMPACT_ATOMS: atom_id res chain seq x y z
N MET A 1 7.37 -39.89 43.48
CA MET A 1 6.10 -40.52 43.90
C MET A 1 5.18 -39.46 44.51
N ARG A 2 4.25 -38.90 43.75
CA ARG A 2 3.10 -38.15 44.29
C ARG A 2 1.86 -38.42 43.43
N LYS A 3 0.77 -38.64 44.14
CA LYS A 3 -0.46 -39.33 43.74
C LYS A 3 -1.31 -38.48 42.79
N THR A 4 -1.78 -39.12 41.73
CA THR A 4 -2.96 -38.76 40.94
C THR A 4 -4.19 -39.45 41.54
N VAL A 5 -5.26 -38.71 41.82
CA VAL A 5 -6.63 -39.23 41.93
C VAL A 5 -7.57 -38.24 41.23
N LEU A 6 -8.57 -38.83 40.58
CA LEU A 6 -9.35 -38.40 39.42
C LEU A 6 -10.69 -37.68 39.84
N PRO A 7 -11.74 -37.54 39.00
CA PRO A 7 -12.37 -36.28 38.58
C PRO A 7 -13.83 -36.10 39.07
N ILE A 8 -14.41 -34.88 39.01
CA ILE A 8 -15.89 -34.73 39.03
C ILE A 8 -16.34 -33.56 38.13
N LEU A 9 -17.19 -33.90 37.14
CA LEU A 9 -18.09 -33.01 36.38
C LEU A 9 -19.14 -32.39 37.31
N LEU A 10 -19.46 -31.11 37.14
CA LEU A 10 -20.82 -30.63 37.38
C LEU A 10 -21.12 -29.34 36.59
N LEU A 11 -22.06 -29.46 35.66
CA LEU A 11 -22.85 -28.34 35.13
C LEU A 11 -23.58 -27.64 36.30
N LEU A 12 -23.75 -26.33 36.23
CA LEU A 12 -24.99 -25.66 36.68
C LEU A 12 -25.05 -24.23 36.12
N SER A 13 -26.05 -24.02 35.27
CA SER A 13 -26.62 -22.75 34.83
C SER A 13 -27.28 -22.01 35.99
N PHE A 14 -27.14 -20.68 36.09
CA PHE A 14 -28.13 -19.85 36.78
C PHE A 14 -28.32 -18.47 36.17
N TYR A 15 -29.60 -18.08 36.23
CA TYR A 15 -30.29 -16.95 35.64
C TYR A 15 -29.88 -15.58 36.20
N SER A 16 -30.11 -14.58 35.35
CA SER A 16 -30.16 -13.14 35.62
C SER A 16 -31.37 -12.71 36.47
N THR A 17 -31.18 -11.81 37.44
CA THR A 17 -32.15 -10.77 37.87
C THR A 17 -31.44 -9.65 38.67
N PRO A 18 -32.05 -8.45 38.82
CA PRO A 18 -31.35 -7.17 38.81
C PRO A 18 -31.03 -6.59 40.21
N LEU A 19 -29.97 -5.77 40.30
CA LEU A 19 -29.65 -5.02 41.52
C LEU A 19 -30.07 -3.54 41.38
N LEU A 20 -30.93 -3.09 42.29
CA LEU A 20 -31.34 -1.70 42.48
C LEU A 20 -30.13 -0.80 42.81
N ALA A 21 -30.05 0.34 42.12
CA ALA A 21 -29.11 1.40 42.42
C ALA A 21 -29.52 2.18 43.68
N ARG A 22 -28.57 2.40 44.60
CA ARG A 22 -28.72 3.32 45.75
C ARG A 22 -27.74 4.48 45.55
N GLN A 23 -28.27 5.67 45.25
CA GLN A 23 -27.49 6.91 45.14
C GLN A 23 -26.86 7.27 46.50
N ARG A 24 -25.55 7.51 46.51
CA ARG A 24 -24.84 8.18 47.62
C ARG A 24 -24.28 9.49 47.08
N SER A 25 -24.67 10.60 47.68
CA SER A 25 -24.18 11.94 47.39
C SER A 25 -22.72 12.07 47.87
N GLN A 26 -21.79 12.40 46.96
CA GLN A 26 -20.46 12.88 47.31
C GLN A 26 -20.32 14.35 46.90
N THR A 27 -19.95 15.15 47.88
CA THR A 27 -19.69 16.60 47.85
C THR A 27 -18.47 16.94 47.00
N SER A 28 -18.61 17.93 46.13
CA SER A 28 -17.61 18.41 45.17
C SER A 28 -16.44 19.16 45.81
N LYS A 29 -15.19 18.73 45.53
CA LYS A 29 -13.99 19.57 45.67
C LYS A 29 -13.89 20.54 44.48
N PRO A 30 -13.40 21.77 44.65
CA PRO A 30 -13.25 22.72 43.54
C PRO A 30 -12.17 22.26 42.57
N SER A 31 -12.51 22.27 41.27
CA SER A 31 -11.63 21.93 40.16
C SER A 31 -10.47 22.93 40.04
N PRO A 32 -9.24 22.52 39.71
CA PRO A 32 -8.16 23.45 39.43
C PRO A 32 -8.54 24.34 38.23
N ALA A 33 -8.34 25.65 38.40
CA ALA A 33 -8.71 26.68 37.43
C ALA A 33 -8.22 26.33 36.01
N ALA A 34 -9.14 26.41 35.05
CA ALA A 34 -8.83 26.25 33.64
C ALA A 34 -7.73 27.24 33.25
N LYS A 35 -6.65 26.73 32.66
CA LYS A 35 -5.64 27.57 32.02
C LYS A 35 -6.35 28.47 31.00
N PRO A 36 -6.01 29.78 30.94
CA PRO A 36 -6.65 30.69 30.02
C PRO A 36 -6.51 30.16 28.58
N PRO A 37 -7.53 30.35 27.72
CA PRO A 37 -7.46 29.91 26.34
C PRO A 37 -6.22 30.52 25.70
N VAL A 38 -5.35 29.66 25.15
CA VAL A 38 -4.27 30.09 24.27
C VAL A 38 -4.94 30.90 23.17
N LYS A 39 -4.54 32.17 23.06
CA LYS A 39 -4.98 33.09 22.00
C LYS A 39 -4.80 32.37 20.67
N ASP A 40 -5.89 32.12 19.95
CA ASP A 40 -5.87 31.50 18.62
C ASP A 40 -5.20 32.48 17.65
N ILE A 41 -3.88 32.36 17.50
CA ILE A 41 -3.14 33.00 16.43
C ILE A 41 -3.57 32.23 15.19
N GLY A 42 -4.43 32.82 14.35
CA GLY A 42 -5.01 32.15 13.19
C GLY A 42 -3.96 31.36 12.40
N LYS A 43 -4.22 30.07 12.20
CA LYS A 43 -3.31 29.13 11.54
C LYS A 43 -2.93 29.62 10.14
N LYS A 44 -1.65 29.55 9.79
CA LYS A 44 -1.13 29.98 8.48
C LYS A 44 -1.55 29.02 7.37
N TYR A 45 -1.63 27.72 7.68
CA TYR A 45 -1.98 26.68 6.71
C TYR A 45 -3.14 25.79 7.23
N PRO A 46 -4.40 26.28 7.19
CA PRO A 46 -5.54 25.65 7.86
C PRO A 46 -6.31 24.62 7.00
N SER A 47 -5.75 24.13 5.89
CA SER A 47 -6.43 23.14 5.04
C SER A 47 -5.45 22.21 4.31
N LEU A 48 -5.93 21.01 3.97
CA LEU A 48 -5.26 20.09 3.03
C LEU A 48 -5.50 20.46 1.57
N LEU A 49 -6.61 21.12 1.25
CA LEU A 49 -6.99 21.48 -0.12
C LEU A 49 -6.78 22.98 -0.34
N TRP A 50 -6.09 23.31 -1.41
CA TRP A 50 -5.75 24.68 -1.80
C TRP A 50 -6.15 24.93 -3.23
N GLU A 51 -6.81 26.06 -3.48
CA GLU A 51 -7.15 26.53 -4.82
C GLU A 51 -6.04 27.48 -5.30
N ILE A 52 -5.57 27.23 -6.53
CA ILE A 52 -4.53 27.97 -7.22
C ILE A 52 -5.19 28.82 -8.32
N THR A 53 -5.05 30.13 -8.24
CA THR A 53 -5.55 31.11 -9.22
C THR A 53 -4.53 32.22 -9.48
N GLY A 54 -4.87 33.20 -10.32
CA GLY A 54 -3.98 34.31 -10.66
C GLY A 54 -2.96 33.94 -11.73
N ASN A 55 -1.93 34.79 -11.91
CA ASN A 55 -0.84 34.60 -12.88
C ASN A 55 -1.30 34.25 -14.32
N GLY A 56 -2.43 34.81 -14.77
CA GLY A 56 -2.99 34.56 -16.11
C GLY A 56 -3.75 33.24 -16.28
N LEU A 57 -3.98 32.47 -15.21
CA LEU A 57 -4.77 31.24 -15.28
C LEU A 57 -6.23 31.52 -15.64
N LYS A 58 -6.74 30.83 -16.67
CA LYS A 58 -8.15 30.92 -17.10
C LYS A 58 -9.11 30.08 -16.25
N LYS A 59 -8.59 29.03 -15.63
CA LYS A 59 -9.34 28.11 -14.76
C LYS A 59 -8.52 27.86 -13.50
N PRO A 60 -9.17 27.69 -12.34
CA PRO A 60 -8.47 27.32 -11.12
C PRO A 60 -7.82 25.94 -11.27
N SER A 61 -6.70 25.77 -10.57
CA SER A 61 -6.07 24.47 -10.30
C SER A 61 -6.11 24.21 -8.80
N TYR A 62 -5.82 22.99 -8.37
CA TYR A 62 -5.98 22.56 -6.99
C TYR A 62 -4.76 21.76 -6.53
N LEU A 63 -4.24 22.10 -5.35
CA LEU A 63 -3.18 21.39 -4.65
C LEU A 63 -3.78 20.71 -3.42
N PHE A 64 -3.52 19.42 -3.26
CA PHE A 64 -4.07 18.61 -2.19
C PHE A 64 -2.97 17.85 -1.44
N GLY A 65 -2.95 17.98 -0.12
CA GLY A 65 -2.03 17.28 0.77
C GLY A 65 -2.49 15.85 1.04
N THR A 66 -1.84 14.85 0.45
CA THR A 66 -2.12 13.43 0.68
C THR A 66 -1.36 12.89 1.91
N MET A 67 -1.76 11.72 2.38
CA MET A 67 -1.01 10.95 3.37
C MET A 67 -1.03 9.49 2.90
N HIS A 68 0.12 8.80 2.98
CA HIS A 68 0.29 7.44 2.48
C HIS A 68 -0.30 6.37 3.41
N VAL A 69 -1.56 6.54 3.81
CA VAL A 69 -2.27 5.61 4.68
C VAL A 69 -3.55 5.12 4.01
N SER A 70 -3.95 3.89 4.34
CA SER A 70 -5.24 3.30 3.97
C SER A 70 -6.35 3.55 5.01
N ASP A 71 -6.03 4.19 6.15
CA ASP A 71 -7.00 4.48 7.20
C ASP A 71 -8.16 5.34 6.67
N LYS A 72 -9.40 4.95 7.00
CA LYS A 72 -10.64 5.69 6.68
C LYS A 72 -10.59 7.17 7.04
N LEU A 73 -9.79 7.55 8.04
CA LEU A 73 -9.52 8.94 8.42
C LEU A 73 -9.05 9.77 7.24
N ALA A 74 -8.17 9.24 6.39
CA ALA A 74 -7.66 9.94 5.22
C ALA A 74 -8.70 10.09 4.10
N PHE A 75 -9.83 9.40 4.20
CA PHE A 75 -10.91 9.36 3.21
C PHE A 75 -12.15 10.18 3.61
N HIS A 76 -12.01 11.11 4.57
CA HIS A 76 -13.01 12.14 4.85
C HIS A 76 -13.03 13.21 3.73
N LEU A 77 -13.34 12.77 2.51
CA LEU A 77 -13.37 13.60 1.30
C LEU A 77 -14.80 14.13 1.09
N GLY A 78 -14.95 15.45 1.22
CA GLY A 78 -16.22 16.16 0.98
C GLY A 78 -16.50 16.43 -0.50
N ASP A 79 -17.64 17.04 -0.81
CA ASP A 79 -18.05 17.43 -2.17
C ASP A 79 -16.97 18.27 -2.85
N THR A 80 -16.36 19.14 -2.06
CA THR A 80 -15.39 20.12 -2.52
C THR A 80 -14.17 19.45 -3.17
N PHE A 81 -13.72 18.32 -2.63
CA PHE A 81 -12.64 17.51 -3.20
C PHE A 81 -13.03 16.94 -4.57
N TYR A 82 -14.22 16.33 -4.67
CA TYR A 82 -14.67 15.73 -5.93
C TYR A 82 -14.94 16.80 -7.00
N ASN A 83 -15.48 17.95 -6.61
CA ASN A 83 -15.70 19.08 -7.50
C ASN A 83 -14.37 19.63 -8.05
N ALA A 84 -13.33 19.71 -7.22
CA ALA A 84 -11.99 20.11 -7.62
C ALA A 84 -11.36 19.12 -8.64
N ILE A 85 -11.46 17.80 -8.40
CA ILE A 85 -10.98 16.81 -9.39
C ILE A 85 -11.78 16.87 -10.69
N LYS A 86 -13.11 17.03 -10.60
CA LYS A 86 -13.99 17.10 -11.78
C LYS A 86 -13.75 18.34 -12.63
N SER A 87 -13.41 19.48 -12.03
CA SER A 87 -13.14 20.73 -12.75
C SER A 87 -11.75 20.79 -13.39
N ALA A 88 -10.81 19.98 -12.90
CA ALA A 88 -9.48 19.85 -13.48
C ALA A 88 -9.47 19.04 -14.79
N GLU A 89 -8.55 19.36 -15.69
CA GLU A 89 -8.30 18.62 -16.94
C GLU A 89 -7.26 17.51 -16.73
N VAL A 90 -6.28 17.76 -15.86
CA VAL A 90 -5.18 16.87 -15.52
C VAL A 90 -5.26 16.52 -14.04
N VAL A 91 -5.01 15.25 -13.71
CA VAL A 91 -4.77 14.78 -12.33
C VAL A 91 -3.32 14.33 -12.24
N ALA A 92 -2.56 14.92 -11.32
CA ALA A 92 -1.18 14.52 -11.06
C ALA A 92 -0.99 14.04 -9.62
N LEU A 93 -0.07 13.10 -9.45
CA LEU A 93 0.45 12.69 -8.14
C LEU A 93 1.95 12.96 -8.09
N GLU A 94 2.63 12.62 -6.99
CA GLU A 94 4.11 12.72 -6.91
C GLU A 94 4.77 11.99 -8.08
N THR A 95 4.36 10.75 -8.36
CA THR A 95 4.78 9.99 -9.55
C THR A 95 3.55 9.44 -10.27
N ASN A 96 3.67 9.17 -11.57
CA ASN A 96 2.54 8.67 -12.35
C ASN A 96 2.31 7.16 -12.10
N PRO A 97 1.16 6.75 -11.51
CA PRO A 97 0.91 5.33 -11.25
C PRO A 97 0.77 4.47 -12.51
N GLU A 98 0.48 5.06 -13.68
CA GLU A 98 0.40 4.30 -14.94
C GLU A 98 1.73 3.62 -15.30
N THR A 99 2.86 4.17 -14.86
CA THR A 99 4.20 3.65 -15.17
C THR A 99 4.82 2.85 -14.03
N TRP A 100 4.19 2.81 -12.84
CA TRP A 100 4.79 2.22 -11.63
C TRP A 100 5.27 0.79 -11.80
N GLN A 101 4.52 -0.07 -12.49
CA GLN A 101 4.96 -1.46 -12.66
C GLN A 101 6.24 -1.56 -13.51
N ASP A 102 6.35 -0.75 -14.56
CA ASP A 102 7.56 -0.66 -15.39
C ASP A 102 8.71 -0.02 -14.61
N ASP A 103 8.44 1.07 -13.88
CA ASP A 103 9.43 1.80 -13.10
C ASP A 103 10.00 0.93 -11.97
N TYR A 104 9.14 0.24 -11.22
CA TYR A 104 9.54 -0.67 -10.15
C TYR A 104 10.30 -1.87 -10.69
N SER A 105 10.02 -2.33 -11.92
CA SER A 105 10.76 -3.45 -12.51
C SER A 105 12.22 -3.09 -12.83
N LYS A 106 12.50 -1.79 -13.01
CA LYS A 106 13.82 -1.23 -13.31
C LYS A 106 14.52 -0.62 -12.08
N SER A 107 13.75 -0.31 -11.04
CA SER A 107 14.19 0.27 -9.77
C SER A 107 15.39 -0.45 -9.16
N ALA A 108 16.28 0.32 -8.53
CA ALA A 108 17.39 -0.24 -7.76
C ALA A 108 16.92 -0.92 -6.46
N PHE A 109 15.77 -0.51 -5.91
CA PHE A 109 15.17 -1.12 -4.71
C PHE A 109 14.33 -2.35 -5.03
N PHE A 110 13.51 -2.28 -6.07
CA PHE A 110 12.43 -3.24 -6.32
C PHE A 110 12.65 -4.12 -7.55
N GLY A 111 13.56 -3.73 -8.44
CA GLY A 111 13.90 -4.49 -9.63
C GLY A 111 14.74 -5.73 -9.30
N ALA A 112 14.94 -6.59 -10.30
CA ALA A 112 15.71 -7.83 -10.15
C ALA A 112 17.17 -7.60 -9.67
N LYS A 113 17.71 -6.38 -9.83
CA LYS A 113 19.04 -5.96 -9.31
C LYS A 113 19.03 -5.56 -7.83
N GLY A 114 17.88 -5.17 -7.26
CA GLY A 114 17.70 -4.89 -5.84
C GLY A 114 17.73 -6.14 -4.95
N LYS A 115 17.67 -7.33 -5.56
CA LYS A 115 17.77 -8.66 -4.92
C LYS A 115 19.03 -8.83 -4.04
N GLY A 116 20.09 -8.03 -4.23
CA GLY A 116 21.28 -8.02 -3.38
C GLY A 116 21.39 -6.84 -2.39
N ALA A 117 20.58 -5.79 -2.54
CA ALA A 117 20.69 -4.56 -1.75
C ALA A 117 19.78 -4.58 -0.50
N GLY A 118 18.58 -5.15 -0.61
CA GLY A 118 17.62 -5.23 0.52
C GLY A 118 18.11 -6.10 1.68
N ASN A 119 18.88 -7.16 1.40
CA ASN A 119 19.46 -8.01 2.44
C ASN A 119 20.71 -7.40 3.13
N ASN A 120 21.35 -6.38 2.53
CA ASN A 120 22.60 -5.82 3.03
C ASN A 120 22.41 -4.56 3.89
N LEU A 121 21.23 -3.93 3.88
CA LEU A 121 20.99 -2.69 4.64
C LEU A 121 20.48 -2.93 6.07
N GLY A 122 20.03 -4.15 6.41
CA GLY A 122 19.47 -4.49 7.73
C GLY A 122 20.20 -5.60 8.50
N ARG A 123 21.20 -6.27 7.90
CA ARG A 123 21.99 -7.31 8.57
C ARG A 123 23.47 -6.98 8.48
N GLY A 124 24.01 -6.45 9.57
CA GLY A 124 25.44 -6.54 9.81
C GLY A 124 25.84 -8.02 9.87
N ASN A 125 26.78 -8.41 9.00
CA ASN A 125 27.56 -9.64 9.00
C ASN A 125 26.83 -11.00 8.85
N TRP A 126 27.56 -11.91 8.18
CA TRP A 126 27.37 -13.36 8.07
C TRP A 126 26.50 -13.88 6.93
N GLN A 127 26.88 -13.57 5.69
CA GLN A 127 26.85 -14.60 4.66
C GLN A 127 28.29 -15.01 4.38
N SER A 128 28.88 -15.83 5.26
CA SER A 128 30.03 -16.61 4.85
C SER A 128 29.60 -17.40 3.63
N ALA A 129 30.37 -17.32 2.54
CA ALA A 129 30.32 -18.29 1.48
C ALA A 129 30.80 -19.63 2.07
N THR A 130 29.91 -20.31 2.80
CA THR A 130 30.14 -21.69 3.20
C THR A 130 29.82 -22.54 1.99
N ASP A 131 30.84 -22.81 1.20
CA ASP A 131 30.83 -23.82 0.13
C ASP A 131 30.78 -25.23 0.76
N ASN A 132 29.68 -25.50 1.46
CA ASN A 132 29.47 -26.74 2.19
C ASN A 132 28.33 -27.48 1.49
N MET A 133 28.67 -28.35 0.54
CA MET A 133 27.77 -29.42 0.12
C MET A 133 27.42 -30.28 1.34
N ARG A 134 26.27 -30.01 1.95
CA ARG A 134 25.64 -30.86 2.97
C ARG A 134 25.00 -32.07 2.30
N ILE A 135 24.78 -33.16 3.04
CA ILE A 135 24.03 -34.33 2.56
C ILE A 135 22.61 -33.95 2.06
N THR A 136 22.08 -32.82 2.54
CA THR A 136 20.79 -32.25 2.13
C THR A 136 20.86 -31.35 0.89
N THR A 137 22.04 -31.09 0.33
CA THR A 137 22.21 -30.18 -0.84
C THR A 137 21.52 -30.73 -2.09
N PHE A 138 21.41 -32.05 -2.20
CA PHE A 138 20.67 -32.75 -3.24
C PHE A 138 19.35 -33.34 -2.74
N ALA A 139 18.93 -33.02 -1.50
CA ALA A 139 17.65 -33.50 -1.00
C ALA A 139 16.53 -32.83 -1.79
N ILE A 140 15.58 -33.64 -2.23
CA ILE A 140 14.35 -33.16 -2.86
C ILE A 140 13.37 -32.89 -1.73
N ASP A 141 13.20 -31.62 -1.38
CA ASP A 141 12.24 -31.21 -0.37
C ASP A 141 10.81 -31.55 -0.78
N SER A 142 9.94 -31.73 0.20
CA SER A 142 8.52 -31.93 -0.07
C SER A 142 7.93 -30.67 -0.71
N TYR A 143 7.16 -30.83 -1.78
CA TYR A 143 6.53 -29.71 -2.49
C TYR A 143 5.26 -29.18 -1.80
N GLU A 144 4.83 -29.80 -0.69
CA GLU A 144 3.61 -29.41 0.03
C GLU A 144 3.74 -28.03 0.64
N ASP A 145 4.89 -27.71 1.24
CA ASP A 145 5.12 -26.39 1.82
C ASP A 145 5.20 -25.29 0.75
N ALA A 146 5.72 -25.62 -0.44
CA ALA A 146 5.65 -24.72 -1.58
C ALA A 146 4.21 -24.49 -2.06
N ILE A 147 3.34 -25.52 -2.04
CA ILE A 147 1.90 -25.36 -2.33
C ILE A 147 1.22 -24.50 -1.26
N LYS A 148 1.45 -24.77 0.03
CA LYS A 148 0.88 -23.97 1.13
C LYS A 148 1.30 -22.50 1.00
N ALA A 149 2.58 -22.25 0.76
CA ALA A 149 3.09 -20.91 0.50
C ALA A 149 2.36 -20.30 -0.70
N ALA A 150 2.34 -20.96 -1.86
CA ALA A 150 1.67 -20.50 -3.08
C ALA A 150 0.19 -20.12 -2.90
N LEU A 151 -0.55 -20.87 -2.09
CA LEU A 151 -1.98 -20.64 -1.81
C LEU A 151 -2.21 -19.45 -0.86
N SER A 152 -1.26 -19.20 0.05
CA SER A 152 -1.35 -18.15 1.08
C SER A 152 -0.61 -16.86 0.70
N VAL A 153 0.06 -16.82 -0.45
CA VAL A 153 0.78 -15.65 -0.97
C VAL A 153 -0.14 -14.44 -1.05
N GLU A 154 0.15 -13.44 -0.23
CA GLU A 154 -0.23 -12.06 -0.51
C GLU A 154 0.99 -11.36 -1.11
N PRO A 155 0.97 -10.96 -2.40
CA PRO A 155 2.14 -10.36 -3.01
C PRO A 155 2.41 -8.98 -2.38
N SER A 156 3.49 -8.85 -1.61
CA SER A 156 3.84 -7.61 -0.90
C SER A 156 3.93 -6.41 -1.84
N MET A 157 4.40 -6.62 -3.07
CA MET A 157 4.47 -5.58 -4.09
C MET A 157 3.08 -5.11 -4.55
N ILE A 158 2.14 -6.05 -4.74
CA ILE A 158 0.76 -5.70 -5.05
C ILE A 158 0.12 -4.97 -3.88
N ASN A 159 0.36 -5.43 -2.64
CA ASN A 159 -0.08 -4.71 -1.45
C ASN A 159 0.47 -3.28 -1.47
N GLY A 160 1.77 -3.07 -1.69
CA GLY A 160 2.39 -1.74 -1.73
C GLY A 160 1.86 -0.82 -2.84
N MET A 161 1.44 -1.38 -3.98
CA MET A 161 0.89 -0.62 -5.11
C MET A 161 -0.61 -0.32 -4.96
N LEU A 162 -1.41 -1.24 -4.44
CA LEU A 162 -2.86 -1.12 -4.44
C LEU A 162 -3.43 -0.70 -3.08
N TYR A 163 -2.89 -1.23 -1.99
CA TYR A 163 -3.59 -1.26 -0.72
C TYR A 163 -2.82 -0.58 0.43
N ARG A 164 -1.51 -0.78 0.51
CA ARG A 164 -0.59 -0.31 1.58
C ARG A 164 -1.11 -0.61 2.99
N THR A 165 -1.57 -1.84 3.19
CA THR A 165 -2.18 -2.30 4.44
C THR A 165 -1.15 -2.91 5.39
N ASP A 166 -1.37 -2.74 6.70
CA ASP A 166 -0.46 -3.23 7.76
C ASP A 166 -0.92 -4.57 8.39
N GLY A 167 -1.79 -5.30 7.69
CA GLY A 167 -2.23 -6.64 8.08
C GLY A 167 -3.36 -6.70 9.14
N ALA A 168 -3.57 -7.90 9.68
CA ALA A 168 -4.87 -8.42 10.17
C ALA A 168 -5.59 -7.68 11.32
N ARG A 169 -5.01 -6.62 11.91
CA ARG A 169 -5.62 -5.91 13.06
C ARG A 169 -6.40 -4.64 12.66
N THR A 170 -6.07 -4.01 11.54
CA THR A 170 -6.66 -2.74 11.09
C THR A 170 -7.45 -2.85 9.80
N ALA A 171 -7.43 -4.01 9.14
CA ALA A 171 -8.10 -4.23 7.86
C ALA A 171 -9.58 -3.81 7.81
N ASP A 172 -10.32 -3.89 8.92
CA ASP A 172 -11.73 -3.49 8.99
C ASP A 172 -11.93 -1.95 9.08
N PHE A 173 -10.86 -1.22 9.42
CA PHE A 173 -10.79 0.24 9.54
C PHE A 173 -10.05 0.91 8.37
N GLU A 174 -9.54 0.11 7.44
CA GLU A 174 -8.89 0.56 6.23
C GLU A 174 -9.90 0.61 5.07
N GLU A 175 -9.61 1.45 4.09
CA GLU A 175 -10.27 1.44 2.79
C GLU A 175 -9.61 0.41 1.87
N ASP A 176 -10.29 0.05 0.78
CA ASP A 176 -9.78 -0.93 -0.19
C ASP A 176 -8.56 -0.40 -1.00
N THR A 177 -8.07 0.80 -0.69
CA THR A 177 -6.88 1.42 -1.27
C THR A 177 -6.38 2.56 -0.37
N PHE A 178 -5.26 3.18 -0.70
CA PHE A 178 -4.73 4.38 -0.04
C PHE A 178 -5.03 5.65 -0.86
N LEU A 179 -4.93 6.82 -0.23
CA LEU A 179 -5.48 8.06 -0.77
C LEU A 179 -4.90 8.48 -2.13
N ASP A 180 -3.59 8.36 -2.33
CA ASP A 180 -2.96 8.69 -3.63
C ASP A 180 -3.50 7.79 -4.74
N MET A 181 -3.57 6.48 -4.50
CA MET A 181 -4.13 5.52 -5.46
C MET A 181 -5.62 5.80 -5.71
N TYR A 182 -6.38 6.21 -4.69
CA TYR A 182 -7.76 6.64 -4.88
C TYR A 182 -7.88 7.86 -5.80
N ILE A 183 -7.05 8.90 -5.61
CA ILE A 183 -7.02 10.08 -6.50
C ILE A 183 -6.73 9.66 -7.95
N PHE A 184 -5.76 8.77 -8.14
CA PHE A 184 -5.45 8.20 -9.46
C PHE A 184 -6.65 7.47 -10.07
N GLN A 185 -7.30 6.58 -9.32
CA GLN A 185 -8.47 5.83 -9.78
C GLN A 185 -9.62 6.76 -10.14
N VAL A 186 -9.90 7.77 -9.31
CA VAL A 186 -10.93 8.78 -9.57
C VAL A 186 -10.59 9.54 -10.85
N GLY A 187 -9.36 10.04 -11.00
CA GLY A 187 -8.90 10.74 -12.19
C GLY A 187 -9.08 9.90 -13.45
N LYS A 188 -8.64 8.64 -13.42
CA LYS A 188 -8.76 7.72 -14.57
C LYS A 188 -10.22 7.41 -14.91
N LYS A 189 -11.06 7.12 -13.91
CA LYS A 189 -12.49 6.82 -14.09
C LYS A 189 -13.29 8.01 -14.60
N LEU A 190 -12.85 9.23 -14.30
CA LEU A 190 -13.42 10.48 -14.82
C LEU A 190 -12.82 10.91 -16.17
N GLY A 191 -11.98 10.08 -16.79
CA GLY A 191 -11.38 10.36 -18.10
C GLY A 191 -10.37 11.51 -18.10
N LYS A 192 -9.77 11.83 -16.94
CA LYS A 192 -8.75 12.88 -16.82
C LYS A 192 -7.41 12.41 -17.39
N ARG A 193 -6.60 13.35 -17.85
CA ARG A 193 -5.20 13.06 -18.21
C ARG A 193 -4.42 12.86 -16.92
N LEU A 194 -3.56 11.84 -16.87
CA LEU A 194 -2.78 11.52 -15.68
C LEU A 194 -1.32 11.95 -15.86
N SER A 195 -0.70 12.39 -14.77
CA SER A 195 0.69 12.81 -14.78
C SER A 195 1.37 12.61 -13.42
N GLY A 196 2.67 12.88 -13.36
CA GLY A 196 3.46 12.96 -12.14
C GLY A 196 4.12 14.33 -12.05
N VAL A 197 4.26 14.88 -10.85
CA VAL A 197 5.03 16.12 -10.62
C VAL A 197 6.51 15.87 -10.33
N GLU A 198 6.88 14.60 -10.21
CA GLU A 198 8.25 14.13 -10.12
C GLU A 198 8.51 12.99 -11.12
N ASN A 199 9.78 12.83 -11.50
CA ASN A 199 10.24 11.66 -12.21
C ASN A 199 10.59 10.55 -11.21
N PHE A 200 10.12 9.33 -11.42
CA PHE A 200 10.32 8.22 -10.49
C PHE A 200 11.80 7.93 -10.20
N GLU A 201 12.64 7.85 -11.24
CA GLU A 201 14.06 7.51 -11.09
C GLU A 201 14.84 8.62 -10.37
N GLU A 202 14.51 9.89 -10.67
CA GLU A 202 15.10 11.03 -10.00
C GLU A 202 14.70 11.10 -8.52
N SER A 203 13.40 10.91 -8.21
CA SER A 203 12.92 10.84 -6.83
C SER A 203 13.54 9.68 -6.06
N GLU A 204 13.64 8.51 -6.67
CA GLU A 204 14.31 7.34 -6.08
C GLU A 204 15.77 7.67 -5.72
N LYS A 205 16.49 8.33 -6.64
CA LYS A 205 17.88 8.74 -6.42
C LYS A 205 18.00 9.76 -5.29
N LEU A 206 17.14 10.77 -5.24
CA LEU A 206 17.14 11.78 -4.17
C LEU A 206 16.88 11.17 -2.81
N VAL A 207 15.90 10.25 -2.72
CA VAL A 207 15.61 9.51 -1.50
C VAL A 207 16.82 8.68 -1.07
N MET A 208 17.47 7.97 -2.01
CA MET A 208 18.69 7.22 -1.73
C MET A 208 19.83 8.08 -1.21
N GLU A 209 20.04 9.24 -1.83
CA GLU A 209 21.04 10.20 -1.36
C GLU A 209 20.70 10.76 0.02
N ALA A 210 19.43 11.06 0.29
CA ALA A 210 18.98 11.52 1.60
C ALA A 210 19.33 10.52 2.71
N TYR A 211 19.05 9.22 2.49
CA TYR A 211 19.41 8.17 3.44
C TYR A 211 20.93 8.03 3.61
N LYS A 212 21.71 8.15 2.53
CA LYS A 212 23.18 8.12 2.61
C LYS A 212 23.72 9.30 3.41
N ASP A 213 23.17 10.50 3.20
CA ASP A 213 23.59 11.70 3.91
C ASP A 213 23.20 11.63 5.39
N MET A 214 22.01 11.12 5.71
CA MET A 214 21.61 10.82 7.09
C MET A 214 22.60 9.88 7.79
N ILE A 215 23.06 8.84 7.08
CA ILE A 215 24.03 7.88 7.64
C ILE A 215 25.37 8.56 7.90
N ARG A 216 25.79 9.51 7.05
CA ARG A 216 27.07 10.22 7.17
C ARG A 216 27.04 11.39 8.14
N ASP A 217 25.86 11.91 8.43
CA ASP A 217 25.68 13.06 9.31
C ASP A 217 26.16 12.74 10.73
N GLN A 218 27.16 13.52 11.18
CA GLN A 218 27.75 13.43 12.52
C GLN A 218 26.94 14.25 13.55
N ASN A 219 26.08 15.16 13.10
CA ASN A 219 25.30 16.09 13.93
C ASN A 219 23.84 15.64 14.09
N ARG A 220 23.61 14.32 14.21
CA ARG A 220 22.25 13.81 14.35
C ARG A 220 21.57 14.35 15.61
N LYS A 221 20.34 14.82 15.45
CA LYS A 221 19.49 15.22 16.57
C LYS A 221 19.27 14.00 17.47
N LYS A 222 19.61 14.11 18.77
CA LYS A 222 19.38 13.03 19.74
C LYS A 222 17.87 12.78 19.87
N LYS A 223 17.43 11.53 19.73
CA LYS A 223 16.07 11.12 20.11
C LYS A 223 15.91 11.36 21.61
N SER A 224 15.02 12.27 21.99
CA SER A 224 14.60 12.43 23.39
C SER A 224 13.67 11.28 23.78
N TYR A 225 14.08 10.45 24.73
CA TYR A 225 13.29 9.33 25.25
C TYR A 225 12.02 9.81 26.00
N ASP A 226 12.06 10.99 26.64
CA ASP A 226 10.88 11.57 27.31
C ASP A 226 9.79 12.03 26.32
N MET A 227 10.14 12.18 25.04
CA MET A 227 9.20 12.52 23.97
C MET A 227 8.61 11.30 23.27
N GLU A 228 8.91 10.07 23.67
CA GLU A 228 8.37 8.87 23.02
C GLU A 228 6.87 8.67 23.33
N GLY A 229 6.39 9.05 24.52
CA GLY A 229 4.97 8.96 24.88
C GLY A 229 4.08 10.06 24.24
N THR A 230 4.67 11.16 23.79
CA THR A 230 3.95 12.37 23.36
C THR A 230 4.22 12.72 21.88
N MET A 231 5.39 12.31 21.37
CA MET A 231 6.04 12.43 20.05
C MET A 231 5.57 11.58 18.89
N THR A 232 5.76 10.28 19.07
CA THR A 232 5.58 9.24 18.06
C THR A 232 4.16 8.68 18.06
N ASN A 233 3.24 9.34 18.77
CA ASN A 233 1.84 8.93 18.80
C ASN A 233 1.25 9.16 17.39
N PRO A 234 1.03 8.09 16.59
CA PRO A 234 0.53 8.21 15.21
C PRO A 234 -0.78 9.01 15.17
N LYS A 235 -1.55 8.92 16.27
CA LYS A 235 -2.81 9.63 16.50
C LYS A 235 -2.68 11.15 16.42
N LYS A 236 -1.52 11.74 16.74
CA LYS A 236 -1.34 13.20 16.65
C LYS A 236 -1.16 13.67 15.22
N VAL A 237 -0.39 12.92 14.43
CA VAL A 237 -0.23 13.16 12.99
C VAL A 237 -1.57 12.96 12.30
N GLU A 238 -2.26 11.86 12.60
CA GLU A 238 -3.62 11.57 12.15
C GLU A 238 -4.62 12.68 12.50
N GLU A 239 -4.63 13.17 13.74
CA GLU A 239 -5.56 14.23 14.16
C GLU A 239 -5.22 15.59 13.55
N ALA A 240 -3.93 15.91 13.36
CA ALA A 240 -3.50 17.10 12.63
C ALA A 240 -3.95 17.02 11.16
N TYR A 241 -3.75 15.87 10.52
CA TYR A 241 -4.21 15.61 9.15
C TYR A 241 -5.73 15.70 9.02
N ARG A 242 -6.48 15.06 9.93
CA ARG A 242 -7.96 15.09 9.97
C ARG A 242 -8.51 16.52 10.04
N ARG A 243 -7.83 17.40 10.79
CA ARG A 243 -8.23 18.81 10.94
C ARG A 243 -7.69 19.72 9.82
N GLY A 244 -6.92 19.18 8.88
CA GLY A 244 -6.21 19.93 7.85
C GLY A 244 -5.20 20.94 8.40
N ASP A 245 -4.65 20.65 9.58
CA ASP A 245 -3.72 21.52 10.29
C ASP A 245 -2.28 21.25 9.81
N LEU A 246 -1.91 21.87 8.70
CA LEU A 246 -0.58 21.71 8.12
C LEU A 246 0.52 22.37 8.99
N ASP A 247 0.20 23.42 9.75
CA ASP A 247 1.15 24.03 10.71
C ASP A 247 1.55 23.02 11.81
N MET A 248 0.58 22.26 12.32
CA MET A 248 0.85 21.21 13.30
C MET A 248 1.61 20.03 12.67
N LEU A 249 1.32 19.67 11.42
CA LEU A 249 2.06 18.61 10.71
C LEU A 249 3.53 19.01 10.48
N ASP A 250 3.79 20.23 10.04
CA ASP A 250 5.14 20.79 9.87
C ASP A 250 5.92 20.75 11.20
N SER A 251 5.27 21.16 12.28
CA SER A 251 5.85 21.12 13.62
C SER A 251 6.19 19.69 14.07
N LEU A 252 5.26 18.74 13.87
CA LEU A 252 5.47 17.33 14.20
C LEU A 252 6.61 16.73 13.36
N GLU A 253 6.67 17.04 12.07
CA GLU A 253 7.74 16.60 11.19
C GLU A 253 9.10 17.12 11.67
N ALA A 254 9.23 18.44 11.88
CA ALA A 254 10.46 19.07 12.33
C ALA A 254 11.01 18.48 13.65
N MET A 255 10.13 17.97 14.52
CA MET A 255 10.50 17.30 15.77
C MET A 255 10.92 15.84 15.58
N THR A 256 10.54 15.19 14.48
CA THR A 256 10.88 13.79 14.18
C THR A 256 12.07 13.62 13.24
N VAL A 257 12.42 14.66 12.48
CA VAL A 257 13.58 14.67 11.57
C VAL A 257 14.88 14.53 12.38
N LEU A 258 15.65 13.49 12.05
CA LEU A 258 16.90 13.16 12.74
C LEU A 258 18.13 13.87 12.16
N SER A 259 18.03 14.36 10.93
CA SER A 259 19.12 14.97 10.17
C SER A 259 18.59 16.02 9.21
N ASP A 260 19.16 17.23 9.24
CA ASP A 260 18.79 18.30 8.31
C ASP A 260 19.26 17.97 6.89
N ALA A 261 20.38 17.25 6.75
CA ALA A 261 20.86 16.75 5.47
C ALA A 261 19.90 15.73 4.84
N PHE A 262 19.25 14.90 5.65
CA PHE A 262 18.15 14.04 5.19
C PHE A 262 16.98 14.88 4.68
N GLN A 263 16.50 15.83 5.48
CA GLN A 263 15.33 16.66 5.15
C GLN A 263 15.55 17.49 3.88
N GLU A 264 16.77 17.97 3.66
CA GLU A 264 17.14 18.72 2.45
C GLU A 264 16.79 17.97 1.17
N LYS A 265 17.18 16.69 1.09
CA LYS A 265 16.98 15.89 -0.13
C LYS A 265 15.65 15.14 -0.14
N PHE A 266 15.21 14.68 1.02
CA PHE A 266 13.97 13.91 1.16
C PHE A 266 12.71 14.76 0.98
N LEU A 267 12.79 16.05 1.35
CA LEU A 267 11.66 16.96 1.30
C LEU A 267 11.94 18.18 0.42
N TYR A 268 12.91 19.03 0.78
CA TYR A 268 12.98 20.37 0.19
C TYR A 268 13.38 20.39 -1.29
N LYS A 269 14.39 19.62 -1.71
CA LYS A 269 14.73 19.50 -3.13
C LYS A 269 13.58 18.92 -3.96
N ARG A 270 12.82 18.01 -3.37
CA ARG A 270 11.61 17.46 -3.99
C ARG A 270 10.52 18.52 -4.10
N ASN A 271 10.32 19.37 -3.09
CA ASN A 271 9.39 20.52 -3.17
C ASN A 271 9.72 21.43 -4.36
N GLU A 272 11.00 21.70 -4.61
CA GLU A 272 11.44 22.51 -5.75
C GLU A 272 11.06 21.86 -7.08
N ILE A 273 11.29 20.55 -7.24
CA ILE A 273 10.89 19.77 -8.42
C ILE A 273 9.36 19.81 -8.58
N GLN A 274 8.62 19.49 -7.53
CA GLN A 274 7.16 19.47 -7.53
C GLN A 274 6.59 20.85 -7.91
N ALA A 275 7.05 21.93 -7.30
CA ALA A 275 6.57 23.29 -7.58
C ALA A 275 6.87 23.73 -9.02
N ASN A 276 8.04 23.35 -9.57
CA ASN A 276 8.39 23.64 -10.96
C ASN A 276 7.53 22.84 -11.96
N SER A 277 7.29 21.57 -11.67
CA SER A 277 6.40 20.72 -12.48
C SER A 277 4.96 21.22 -12.45
N ILE A 278 4.44 21.59 -11.25
CA ILE A 278 3.11 22.17 -11.09
C ILE A 278 2.99 23.45 -11.93
N ASP A 279 3.93 24.40 -11.79
CA ASP A 279 3.95 25.64 -12.58
C ASP A 279 3.93 25.37 -14.10
N SER A 280 4.69 24.37 -14.55
CA SER A 280 4.78 24.01 -15.96
C SER A 280 3.46 23.42 -16.51
N ILE A 281 2.73 22.67 -15.69
CA ILE A 281 1.47 22.03 -16.07
C ILE A 281 0.31 23.04 -16.04
N ILE A 282 0.18 23.81 -14.95
CA ILE A 282 -0.97 24.71 -14.74
C ILE A 282 -1.04 25.85 -15.76
N LYS A 283 0.10 26.28 -16.30
CA LYS A 283 0.16 27.23 -17.42
C LYS A 283 -0.52 26.73 -18.70
N LYS A 284 -0.68 25.42 -18.86
CA LYS A 284 -1.23 24.78 -20.06
C LYS A 284 -2.66 24.29 -19.87
N GLN A 285 -2.94 23.65 -18.73
CA GLN A 285 -4.23 23.00 -18.44
C GLN A 285 -4.56 23.09 -16.95
N SER A 286 -5.85 23.11 -16.58
CA SER A 286 -6.20 23.05 -15.16
C SER A 286 -5.77 21.73 -14.52
N LEU A 287 -5.19 21.81 -13.33
CA LEU A 287 -4.57 20.68 -12.64
C LEU A 287 -5.26 20.43 -11.30
N PHE A 288 -5.50 19.16 -10.98
CA PHE A 288 -5.62 18.70 -9.60
C PHE A 288 -4.37 17.90 -9.28
N VAL A 289 -3.61 18.31 -8.27
CA VAL A 289 -2.37 17.64 -7.88
C VAL A 289 -2.43 17.18 -6.42
N GLY A 290 -2.15 15.90 -6.20
CA GLY A 290 -1.95 15.32 -4.87
C GLY A 290 -0.46 15.10 -4.60
N VAL A 291 0.07 15.73 -3.54
CA VAL A 291 1.42 15.45 -3.01
C VAL A 291 1.33 15.30 -1.50
N GLY A 292 2.28 14.60 -0.87
CA GLY A 292 2.27 14.38 0.56
C GLY A 292 2.14 15.68 1.35
N ALA A 293 1.30 15.69 2.39
CA ALA A 293 0.97 16.89 3.17
C ALA A 293 2.22 17.59 3.76
N ALA A 294 3.28 16.85 4.04
CA ALA A 294 4.59 17.36 4.46
C ALA A 294 5.22 18.34 3.45
N HIS A 295 4.93 18.19 2.16
CA HIS A 295 5.50 19.05 1.11
C HIS A 295 4.86 20.45 1.07
N LEU A 296 3.70 20.66 1.70
CA LEU A 296 2.88 21.87 1.52
C LEU A 296 3.31 23.07 2.37
N PRO A 297 3.43 22.94 3.71
CA PRO A 297 3.68 24.06 4.62
C PRO A 297 5.16 24.48 4.65
N GLY A 298 5.43 25.56 5.39
CA GLY A 298 6.79 26.05 5.61
C GLY A 298 7.30 26.99 4.51
N THR A 299 8.39 27.70 4.80
CA THR A 299 8.98 28.70 3.86
C THR A 299 9.50 28.08 2.57
N ARG A 300 9.88 26.79 2.63
CA ARG A 300 10.27 25.97 1.48
C ARG A 300 9.18 24.97 1.09
N GLY A 301 7.95 25.19 1.53
CA GLY A 301 6.78 24.41 1.12
C GLY A 301 6.32 24.77 -0.28
N VAL A 302 5.68 23.81 -0.96
CA VAL A 302 5.11 23.99 -2.29
C VAL A 302 4.12 25.17 -2.32
N ILE A 303 3.38 25.43 -1.25
CA ILE A 303 2.45 26.56 -1.17
C ILE A 303 3.19 27.89 -1.34
N GLU A 304 4.27 28.09 -0.58
CA GLU A 304 5.02 29.35 -0.63
C GLU A 304 5.81 29.46 -1.93
N MET A 305 6.35 28.36 -2.45
CA MET A 305 7.04 28.35 -3.75
C MET A 305 6.11 28.75 -4.90
N LEU A 306 4.86 28.29 -4.90
CA LEU A 306 3.87 28.69 -5.91
C LEU A 306 3.45 30.16 -5.73
N ARG A 307 3.32 30.64 -4.49
CA ARG A 307 3.08 32.08 -4.22
C ARG A 307 4.22 32.95 -4.76
N GLN A 308 5.46 32.55 -4.54
CA GLN A 308 6.65 33.24 -5.07
C GLN A 308 6.69 33.27 -6.61
N LYS A 309 6.10 32.26 -7.27
CA LYS A 309 5.92 32.22 -8.73
C LYS A 309 4.78 33.10 -9.25
N GLY A 310 4.08 33.82 -8.37
CA GLY A 310 3.02 34.78 -8.72
C GLY A 310 1.60 34.23 -8.67
N TYR A 311 1.40 33.00 -8.19
CA TYR A 311 0.06 32.44 -8.01
C TYR A 311 -0.59 32.86 -6.69
N THR A 312 -1.91 32.94 -6.69
CA THR A 312 -2.70 33.08 -5.46
C THR A 312 -3.12 31.70 -4.99
N LEU A 313 -2.77 31.36 -3.75
CA LEU A 313 -3.17 30.10 -3.10
C LEU A 313 -4.10 30.38 -1.94
N ARG A 314 -5.35 29.93 -2.08
CA ARG A 314 -6.42 30.09 -1.09
C ARG A 314 -6.74 28.74 -0.45
N PRO A 315 -6.80 28.64 0.89
CA PRO A 315 -7.23 27.41 1.54
C PRO A 315 -8.70 27.18 1.25
N VAL A 316 -9.05 25.93 0.95
CA VAL A 316 -10.42 25.49 0.70
C VAL A 316 -10.82 24.55 1.82
N MET A 317 -11.80 24.95 2.62
CA MET A 317 -12.30 24.10 3.70
C MET A 317 -13.13 22.97 3.11
N MET A 318 -12.78 21.73 3.44
CA MET A 318 -13.58 20.57 3.04
C MET A 318 -14.76 20.45 4.01
N ASP A 319 -15.93 20.30 3.42
CA ASP A 319 -17.15 19.94 4.10
C ASP A 319 -17.14 18.46 4.54
N GLY A 320 -18.17 18.05 5.27
CA GLY A 320 -18.32 16.66 5.74
C GLY A 320 -18.30 15.63 4.61
N ARG A 321 -18.22 14.35 4.97
CA ARG A 321 -18.08 13.22 4.04
C ARG A 321 -19.20 13.18 2.97
N ASN A 322 -18.84 13.14 1.68
CA ASN A 322 -19.79 12.84 0.60
C ASN A 322 -19.74 11.35 0.20
N SER A 323 -20.72 10.57 0.64
CA SER A 323 -20.86 9.16 0.25
C SER A 323 -21.36 8.97 -1.18
N THR A 324 -22.27 9.82 -1.66
CA THR A 324 -22.93 9.67 -2.97
C THR A 324 -21.96 9.73 -4.14
N GLN A 325 -21.08 10.75 -4.17
CA GLN A 325 -20.09 10.88 -5.25
C GLN A 325 -19.08 9.74 -5.19
N LYS A 326 -18.59 9.39 -3.99
CA LYS A 326 -17.70 8.24 -3.76
C LYS A 326 -18.30 6.95 -4.32
N GLU A 327 -19.55 6.63 -3.97
CA GLU A 327 -20.24 5.43 -4.42
C GLU A 327 -20.46 5.42 -5.94
N SER A 328 -20.79 6.57 -6.54
CA SER A 328 -20.98 6.67 -7.99
C SER A 328 -19.69 6.33 -8.75
N ILE A 329 -18.55 6.85 -8.28
CA ILE A 329 -17.24 6.60 -8.89
C ILE A 329 -16.78 5.16 -8.60
N ALA A 330 -17.06 4.63 -7.41
CA ALA A 330 -16.74 3.26 -7.04
C ALA A 330 -17.45 2.22 -7.91
N LYS A 331 -18.62 2.54 -8.50
CA LYS A 331 -19.35 1.67 -9.42
C LYS A 331 -18.77 1.65 -10.85
N ILE A 332 -17.98 2.66 -11.24
CA ILE A 332 -17.34 2.70 -12.56
C ILE A 332 -16.27 1.59 -12.63
N ARG A 333 -16.34 0.77 -13.66
CA ARG A 333 -15.32 -0.21 -14.03
C ARG A 333 -14.73 0.19 -15.38
N MET A 334 -13.42 0.29 -15.43
CA MET A 334 -12.75 0.64 -16.68
C MET A 334 -12.61 -0.61 -17.55
N PRO A 335 -13.02 -0.56 -18.83
CA PRO A 335 -12.81 -1.66 -19.74
C PRO A 335 -11.32 -1.82 -20.03
N HIS A 336 -10.89 -3.07 -20.19
CA HIS A 336 -9.51 -3.40 -20.54
C HIS A 336 -9.44 -4.17 -21.85
N THR A 337 -8.40 -3.88 -22.61
CA THR A 337 -7.95 -4.74 -23.70
C THR A 337 -7.06 -5.81 -23.11
N TYR A 338 -7.43 -7.07 -23.31
CA TYR A 338 -6.65 -8.20 -22.83
C TYR A 338 -5.57 -8.56 -23.85
N THR A 339 -4.36 -8.84 -23.36
CA THR A 339 -3.29 -9.41 -24.17
C THR A 339 -2.92 -10.79 -23.65
N THR A 340 -2.62 -11.71 -24.56
CA THR A 340 -2.19 -13.06 -24.22
C THR A 340 -0.69 -13.07 -23.95
N GLN A 341 -0.32 -13.57 -22.79
CA GLN A 341 1.05 -13.72 -22.32
C GLN A 341 1.40 -15.20 -22.20
N SER A 342 2.67 -15.52 -22.43
CA SER A 342 3.24 -16.85 -22.20
C SER A 342 4.62 -16.71 -21.55
N PRO A 343 5.02 -17.64 -20.68
CA PRO A 343 6.39 -17.72 -20.19
C PRO A 343 7.35 -18.04 -21.34
N THR A 344 8.65 -17.86 -21.11
CA THR A 344 9.71 -18.08 -22.11
C THR A 344 9.77 -19.52 -22.62
N ASP A 345 9.35 -20.50 -21.81
CA ASP A 345 9.29 -21.92 -22.18
C ASP A 345 7.96 -22.31 -22.86
N GLY A 346 7.03 -21.36 -23.04
CA GLY A 346 5.74 -21.59 -23.70
C GLY A 346 4.77 -22.51 -22.93
N PHE A 347 5.04 -22.80 -21.66
CA PHE A 347 4.32 -23.83 -20.89
C PHE A 347 2.84 -23.51 -20.66
N TYR A 348 2.46 -22.24 -20.57
CA TYR A 348 1.06 -21.80 -20.46
C TYR A 348 0.79 -20.55 -21.28
N LYS A 349 -0.50 -20.28 -21.53
CA LYS A 349 -0.97 -19.01 -22.09
C LYS A 349 -2.08 -18.47 -21.21
N VAL A 350 -2.00 -17.19 -20.85
CA VAL A 350 -3.01 -16.51 -20.04
C VAL A 350 -3.21 -15.09 -20.55
N SER A 351 -4.46 -14.64 -20.56
CA SER A 351 -4.80 -13.27 -20.98
C SER A 351 -4.88 -12.36 -19.76
N ILE A 352 -4.22 -11.20 -19.83
CA ILE A 352 -4.25 -10.18 -18.77
C ILE A 352 -4.65 -8.81 -19.34
N PRO A 353 -5.23 -7.90 -18.53
CA PRO A 353 -5.65 -6.57 -18.97
C PRO A 353 -4.49 -5.57 -19.14
N GLY A 354 -3.29 -6.08 -19.40
CA GLY A 354 -2.04 -5.34 -19.44
C GLY A 354 -1.12 -5.80 -20.56
N ARG A 355 0.06 -5.17 -20.67
CA ARG A 355 1.03 -5.45 -21.75
C ARG A 355 1.92 -6.66 -21.51
N LYS A 356 2.24 -6.93 -20.24
CA LYS A 356 3.13 -8.01 -19.81
C LYS A 356 2.94 -8.29 -18.32
N PHE A 357 3.38 -9.45 -17.88
CA PHE A 357 3.60 -9.69 -16.46
C PHE A 357 4.93 -9.11 -15.98
N TYR A 358 5.02 -8.96 -14.66
CA TYR A 358 6.20 -8.53 -13.94
C TYR A 358 6.59 -9.58 -12.90
N GLN A 359 7.89 -9.67 -12.62
CA GLN A 359 8.44 -10.52 -11.58
C GLN A 359 9.27 -9.65 -10.64
N PHE A 360 8.72 -9.37 -9.45
CA PHE A 360 9.35 -8.49 -8.46
C PHE A 360 10.06 -9.25 -7.34
N THR A 361 9.63 -10.48 -7.04
CA THR A 361 10.12 -11.23 -5.88
C THR A 361 10.51 -12.64 -6.31
N ASP A 362 11.59 -13.14 -5.72
CA ASP A 362 11.99 -14.55 -5.84
C ASP A 362 11.41 -15.33 -4.67
N TRP A 363 10.39 -16.14 -4.94
CA TRP A 363 9.65 -16.87 -3.92
C TRP A 363 10.23 -18.26 -3.74
N SER A 364 11.41 -18.36 -3.13
CA SER A 364 12.07 -19.65 -2.82
C SER A 364 12.13 -20.61 -4.03
N GLY A 365 12.48 -20.10 -5.21
CA GLY A 365 12.57 -20.89 -6.44
C GLY A 365 11.23 -21.14 -7.15
N MET A 366 10.11 -20.60 -6.66
CA MET A 366 8.86 -20.54 -7.40
C MET A 366 8.93 -19.47 -8.49
N ASP A 367 8.34 -19.79 -9.65
CA ASP A 367 8.18 -18.85 -10.75
C ASP A 367 6.84 -18.13 -10.58
N VAL A 368 6.89 -16.91 -10.02
CA VAL A 368 5.73 -16.07 -9.73
C VAL A 368 5.78 -14.84 -10.61
N VAL A 369 4.74 -14.66 -11.42
CA VAL A 369 4.56 -13.49 -12.27
C VAL A 369 3.23 -12.81 -11.95
N GLN A 370 3.21 -11.49 -11.96
CA GLN A 370 2.06 -10.70 -11.53
C GLN A 370 1.80 -9.48 -12.40
N TYR A 371 0.55 -9.03 -12.43
CA TYR A 371 0.11 -7.81 -13.07
C TYR A 371 -0.95 -7.12 -12.19
N ALA A 372 -0.75 -5.85 -11.86
CA ALA A 372 -1.71 -5.04 -11.13
C ALA A 372 -2.59 -4.23 -12.10
N ASP A 373 -3.90 -4.41 -12.01
CA ASP A 373 -4.88 -3.48 -12.55
C ASP A 373 -5.16 -2.40 -11.50
N LEU A 374 -4.30 -1.37 -11.53
CA LEU A 374 -4.33 -0.25 -10.58
C LEU A 374 -5.66 0.51 -10.61
N VAL A 375 -6.36 0.51 -11.75
CA VAL A 375 -7.55 1.34 -11.96
C VAL A 375 -8.80 0.69 -11.37
N ASN A 376 -8.95 -0.62 -11.54
CA ASN A 376 -10.06 -1.37 -10.95
C ASN A 376 -9.73 -1.94 -9.56
N GLY A 377 -8.49 -1.80 -9.08
CA GLY A 377 -8.08 -2.36 -7.80
C GLY A 377 -8.02 -3.88 -7.82
N ALA A 378 -7.64 -4.46 -8.95
CA ALA A 378 -7.52 -5.90 -9.13
C ALA A 378 -6.08 -6.29 -9.45
N TYR A 379 -5.74 -7.56 -9.30
CA TYR A 379 -4.46 -8.09 -9.74
C TYR A 379 -4.61 -9.50 -10.29
N TYR A 380 -3.64 -9.87 -11.12
CA TYR A 380 -3.56 -11.15 -11.79
C TYR A 380 -2.20 -11.74 -11.45
N MET A 381 -2.18 -13.01 -11.04
CA MET A 381 -0.95 -13.68 -10.66
C MET A 381 -0.95 -15.09 -11.22
N VAL A 382 0.21 -15.53 -11.69
CA VAL A 382 0.47 -16.93 -12.03
C VAL A 382 1.66 -17.39 -11.21
N THR A 383 1.44 -18.45 -10.43
CA THR A 383 2.48 -19.11 -9.63
C THR A 383 2.71 -20.50 -10.20
N ARG A 384 3.94 -20.78 -10.58
CA ARG A 384 4.37 -22.11 -11.01
C ARG A 384 5.29 -22.72 -9.97
N ILE A 385 4.90 -23.92 -9.53
CA ILE A 385 5.60 -24.70 -8.52
C ILE A 385 6.21 -25.92 -9.21
N LYS A 386 7.52 -26.10 -9.04
CA LYS A 386 8.20 -27.33 -9.47
C LYS A 386 8.05 -28.35 -8.34
N THR A 387 7.24 -29.37 -8.54
CA THR A 387 6.95 -30.36 -7.49
C THR A 387 7.99 -31.47 -7.41
N ASN A 388 8.78 -31.68 -8.47
CA ASN A 388 9.70 -32.83 -8.60
C ASN A 388 9.02 -34.17 -8.24
N SER A 389 7.71 -34.28 -8.48
CA SER A 389 6.86 -35.34 -7.94
C SER A 389 7.28 -36.73 -8.41
N LEU A 390 7.83 -36.84 -9.62
CA LEU A 390 8.35 -38.09 -10.19
C LEU A 390 9.49 -38.68 -9.35
N ALA A 391 10.41 -37.84 -8.86
CA ALA A 391 11.50 -38.30 -8.01
C ALA A 391 11.02 -38.80 -6.64
N LEU A 392 9.81 -38.40 -6.24
CA LEU A 392 9.12 -38.85 -5.03
C LEU A 392 8.14 -40.01 -5.30
N GLY A 393 8.11 -40.57 -6.52
CA GLY A 393 7.16 -41.62 -6.89
C GLY A 393 5.69 -41.17 -6.94
N HIS A 394 5.42 -39.87 -6.95
CA HIS A 394 4.08 -39.31 -6.95
C HIS A 394 3.56 -39.06 -8.37
N SER A 395 2.44 -39.69 -8.71
CA SER A 395 1.67 -39.40 -9.93
C SER A 395 0.98 -38.04 -9.88
N ALA A 396 0.55 -37.53 -11.03
CA ALA A 396 -0.24 -36.29 -11.11
C ALA A 396 -1.55 -36.37 -10.28
N GLU A 397 -2.14 -37.56 -10.15
CA GLU A 397 -3.33 -37.78 -9.32
C GLU A 397 -3.00 -37.73 -7.82
N THR A 398 -1.85 -38.23 -7.40
CA THR A 398 -1.36 -38.06 -6.02
C THR A 398 -1.08 -36.59 -5.72
N VAL A 399 -0.45 -35.85 -6.63
CA VAL A 399 -0.25 -34.40 -6.49
C VAL A 399 -1.60 -33.68 -6.37
N SER A 400 -2.56 -34.00 -7.25
CA SER A 400 -3.89 -33.37 -7.25
C SER A 400 -4.66 -33.62 -5.95
N ARG A 401 -4.54 -34.81 -5.34
CA ARG A 401 -5.15 -35.11 -4.03
C ARG A 401 -4.50 -34.33 -2.90
N LYS A 402 -3.17 -34.19 -2.92
CA LYS A 402 -2.44 -33.39 -1.93
C LYS A 402 -2.78 -31.91 -2.04
N VAL A 403 -2.86 -31.37 -3.26
CA VAL A 403 -3.37 -30.00 -3.49
C VAL A 403 -4.75 -29.87 -2.87
N ASP A 404 -5.65 -30.82 -3.15
CA ASP A 404 -7.03 -30.80 -2.66
C ASP A 404 -7.14 -30.72 -1.14
N SER A 405 -6.35 -31.54 -0.43
CA SER A 405 -6.30 -31.53 1.04
C SER A 405 -5.78 -30.22 1.62
N LEU A 406 -4.92 -29.50 0.90
CA LEU A 406 -4.34 -28.25 1.37
C LEU A 406 -5.26 -27.04 1.12
N LEU A 407 -6.22 -27.13 0.21
CA LEU A 407 -7.07 -25.98 -0.17
C LEU A 407 -7.84 -25.40 1.01
N TYR A 408 -8.44 -26.25 1.85
CA TYR A 408 -9.29 -25.79 2.93
C TYR A 408 -8.53 -24.97 3.98
N GLU A 409 -7.30 -25.39 4.30
CA GLU A 409 -6.50 -24.77 5.35
C GLU A 409 -5.71 -23.56 4.84
N ASN A 410 -5.38 -23.50 3.55
CA ASN A 410 -4.40 -22.54 3.02
C ASN A 410 -4.99 -21.51 2.04
N VAL A 411 -6.24 -21.67 1.60
CA VAL A 411 -6.93 -20.62 0.82
C VAL A 411 -7.46 -19.55 1.78
N PRO A 412 -7.08 -18.27 1.63
CA PRO A 412 -7.52 -17.22 2.53
C PRO A 412 -9.04 -17.02 2.54
N GLY A 413 -9.62 -16.77 3.72
CA GLY A 413 -11.04 -16.47 3.86
C GLY A 413 -11.94 -17.69 3.68
N LYS A 414 -13.18 -17.46 3.23
CA LYS A 414 -14.19 -18.51 3.07
C LYS A 414 -14.29 -18.94 1.60
N ILE A 415 -14.03 -20.21 1.31
CA ILE A 415 -14.32 -20.79 -0.01
C ILE A 415 -15.84 -20.76 -0.24
N ILE A 416 -16.27 -20.05 -1.28
CA ILE A 416 -17.67 -19.94 -1.70
C ILE A 416 -18.00 -21.06 -2.68
N LYS A 417 -17.10 -21.31 -3.63
CA LYS A 417 -17.28 -22.29 -4.70
C LYS A 417 -15.96 -22.99 -4.99
N LYS A 418 -16.02 -24.30 -5.21
CA LYS A 418 -14.91 -25.13 -5.68
C LYS A 418 -15.46 -26.06 -6.75
N THR A 419 -15.00 -25.89 -7.97
CA THR A 419 -15.48 -26.67 -9.13
C THR A 419 -14.32 -27.43 -9.72
N ALA A 420 -14.47 -28.75 -9.88
CA ALA A 420 -13.51 -29.52 -10.66
C ALA A 420 -13.61 -29.11 -12.13
N ILE A 421 -12.49 -28.82 -12.77
CA ILE A 421 -12.41 -28.41 -14.16
C ILE A 421 -11.40 -29.27 -14.92
N MET A 422 -11.56 -29.33 -16.23
CA MET A 422 -10.59 -29.93 -17.13
C MET A 422 -10.30 -28.96 -18.27
N LYS A 423 -9.02 -28.66 -18.51
CA LYS A 423 -8.59 -27.75 -19.57
C LYS A 423 -7.37 -28.34 -20.28
N ASN A 424 -7.45 -28.47 -21.60
CA ASN A 424 -6.39 -29.06 -22.42
C ASN A 424 -5.93 -30.46 -21.92
N GLY A 425 -6.87 -31.27 -21.41
CA GLY A 425 -6.58 -32.60 -20.86
C GLY A 425 -6.05 -32.62 -19.42
N TYR A 426 -5.87 -31.46 -18.78
CA TYR A 426 -5.38 -31.37 -17.41
C TYR A 426 -6.51 -31.11 -16.41
N LYS A 427 -6.53 -31.91 -15.34
CA LYS A 427 -7.46 -31.73 -14.21
C LYS A 427 -7.03 -30.55 -13.34
N GLY A 428 -8.01 -29.82 -12.84
CA GLY A 428 -7.79 -28.68 -11.96
C GLY A 428 -9.02 -28.31 -11.14
N TYR A 429 -8.89 -27.24 -10.36
CA TYR A 429 -9.96 -26.65 -9.58
C TYR A 429 -10.12 -25.17 -9.91
N ASP A 430 -11.36 -24.74 -10.09
CA ASP A 430 -11.79 -23.34 -10.10
C ASP A 430 -12.35 -23.01 -8.71
N ILE A 431 -11.67 -22.10 -8.00
CA ILE A 431 -11.93 -21.77 -6.60
C ILE A 431 -12.28 -20.30 -6.49
N VAL A 432 -13.47 -20.04 -5.96
CA VAL A 432 -13.92 -18.69 -5.60
C VAL A 432 -13.97 -18.60 -4.09
N ASN A 433 -13.20 -17.69 -3.51
CA ASN A 433 -13.17 -17.44 -2.07
C ASN A 433 -13.50 -15.97 -1.75
N ARG A 434 -14.15 -15.75 -0.61
CA ARG A 434 -14.42 -14.42 -0.06
C ARG A 434 -13.48 -14.16 1.11
N THR A 435 -12.61 -13.19 0.93
CA THR A 435 -11.83 -12.61 2.00
C THR A 435 -12.58 -11.39 2.57
N ARG A 436 -12.02 -10.74 3.59
CA ARG A 436 -12.59 -9.48 4.09
C ARG A 436 -12.56 -8.36 3.05
N ARG A 437 -11.63 -8.43 2.08
CA ARG A 437 -11.41 -7.42 1.04
C ARG A 437 -12.18 -7.67 -0.25
N GLY A 438 -12.95 -8.76 -0.31
CA GLY A 438 -13.77 -9.07 -1.47
C GLY A 438 -13.61 -10.49 -1.96
N ILE A 439 -13.94 -10.70 -3.22
CA ILE A 439 -13.97 -12.01 -3.86
C ILE A 439 -12.69 -12.19 -4.67
N THR A 440 -11.97 -13.26 -4.39
CA THR A 440 -10.83 -13.72 -5.18
C THR A 440 -11.27 -14.94 -5.99
N ASN A 441 -10.73 -15.05 -7.21
CA ASN A 441 -10.86 -16.25 -8.03
C ASN A 441 -9.47 -16.82 -8.31
N GLY A 442 -9.29 -18.11 -8.05
CA GLY A 442 -8.06 -18.85 -8.30
C GLY A 442 -8.34 -20.11 -9.12
N ILE A 443 -7.56 -20.32 -10.17
CA ILE A 443 -7.60 -21.54 -10.97
C ILE A 443 -6.30 -22.31 -10.74
N ILE A 444 -6.41 -23.57 -10.33
CA ILE A 444 -5.27 -24.43 -10.00
C ILE A 444 -5.27 -25.65 -10.89
N PHE A 445 -4.15 -25.93 -11.56
CA PHE A 445 -3.95 -27.14 -12.36
C PHE A 445 -2.78 -27.97 -11.81
N SER A 446 -2.94 -29.29 -11.80
CA SER A 446 -1.84 -30.22 -11.55
C SER A 446 -1.41 -30.83 -12.88
N LEU A 447 -0.18 -30.55 -13.30
CA LEU A 447 0.33 -30.92 -14.60
C LEU A 447 1.40 -32.01 -14.45
N PRO A 448 1.32 -33.15 -15.17
CA PRO A 448 2.44 -34.06 -15.31
C PRO A 448 3.59 -33.34 -16.03
N LEU A 449 4.83 -33.68 -15.69
CA LEU A 449 5.97 -33.34 -16.55
C LEU A 449 5.69 -33.92 -17.94
N LEU A 450 5.67 -33.07 -18.97
CA LEU A 450 5.80 -33.55 -20.34
C LEU A 450 7.15 -34.26 -20.43
N ASN A 451 7.13 -35.55 -20.72
CA ASN A 451 8.32 -36.31 -21.11
C ASN A 451 8.84 -35.74 -22.43
N SER A 452 9.57 -34.63 -22.36
CA SER A 452 10.44 -34.16 -23.43
C SER A 452 11.87 -34.60 -23.13
N PHE A 453 12.06 -35.87 -22.75
CA PHE A 453 13.31 -36.54 -23.07
C PHE A 453 13.22 -36.89 -24.56
N CYS A 454 13.53 -35.92 -25.41
CA CYS A 454 13.92 -36.24 -26.77
C CYS A 454 15.32 -36.85 -26.64
N SER A 455 15.39 -38.18 -26.55
CA SER A 455 16.63 -38.88 -26.85
C SER A 455 17.00 -38.54 -28.29
N LYS A 456 18.20 -37.99 -28.48
CA LYS A 456 19.00 -38.36 -29.63
C LYS A 456 20.25 -39.03 -29.11
#